data_AF-A0A1Y2CV64-F1
#
_entry.id   AF-A0A1Y2CV64-F1
#
_cell.length_a   1.000
_cell.length_b   1.000
_cell.length_c   1.000
_cell.angle_alpha   90.00
_cell.angle_beta   90.00
_cell.angle_gamma   90.00
#
_symmetry.space_group_name_H-M   'P 1'
#
loop_
_entity.id
_entity.type
_entity.pdbx_description
1 polymer ?
#
loop_
_entity_poly.entity_id
_entity_poly.type
_entity_poly.pdbx_seq_one_letter_code
_entity_poly.pdbx_strand_id
1 'polypeptide(L)'
;MNSTDLNSTEIWAPYSQVFSTLSYQDLWITISAAILQLILLAALIRRETWTSPLESRTKKKILSYTNILLVVMVLSNLFLTVFNQLYGNASDPIHTVVYCAFLTFYTGLLEFLMMLYGYRRGLPVIQLLLPSIPPFLIVFLILFGILQISLLIFTTLLVISNYTTLLTSSTDLFNSAVNAQLMAVNASMLIFDVLVIGVYAMYLQRISGSSNNVEKLVILSRYGIASCVVLEIWQLSIVLYNIWTNAALPECSLTTYTILLRFYDLSPLVYLFLQLAMKWSLMRDDERTAQEKINRVVKAKAMATSESSGSERKSYLTASDCRPSGTIR
;
A
#
# COMPACT_ATOMS: atom_id res chain seq x y z
N MET A 1 14.41 -54.80 -7.63
CA MET A 1 15.01 -53.50 -7.32
C MET A 1 14.03 -52.79 -6.41
N ASN A 2 14.22 -52.95 -5.10
CA ASN A 2 13.35 -52.34 -4.09
C ASN A 2 13.74 -50.87 -3.97
N SER A 3 12.82 -49.99 -4.35
CA SER A 3 12.84 -48.57 -4.03
C SER A 3 12.81 -48.44 -2.50
N THR A 4 13.99 -48.37 -1.92
CA THR A 4 14.22 -47.97 -0.53
C THR A 4 13.42 -46.71 -0.24
N ASP A 5 12.68 -46.75 0.86
CA ASP A 5 12.07 -45.61 1.52
C ASP A 5 13.10 -44.48 1.60
N LEU A 6 13.06 -43.55 0.64
CA LEU A 6 13.83 -42.33 0.73
C LEU A 6 13.29 -41.60 1.95
N ASN A 7 14.13 -41.50 2.97
CA ASN A 7 13.77 -40.85 4.21
C ASN A 7 13.32 -39.42 3.85
N SER A 8 12.07 -39.06 4.16
CA SER A 8 11.47 -37.78 3.74
C SER A 8 12.35 -36.58 4.13
N THR A 9 13.10 -36.72 5.23
CA THR A 9 14.09 -35.77 5.72
C THR A 9 15.23 -35.48 4.74
N GLU A 10 15.73 -36.49 4.02
CA GLU A 10 16.80 -36.32 3.02
C GLU A 10 16.29 -35.58 1.78
N ILE A 11 15.03 -35.81 1.41
CA ILE A 11 14.37 -35.12 0.28
C ILE A 11 14.12 -33.64 0.61
N TRP A 12 13.77 -33.33 1.86
CA TRP A 12 13.50 -31.95 2.32
C TRP A 12 14.78 -31.16 2.62
N ALA A 13 15.91 -31.80 2.90
CA ALA A 13 17.19 -31.16 3.21
C ALA A 13 17.58 -30.01 2.25
N PRO A 14 17.55 -30.17 0.90
CA PRO A 14 17.87 -29.06 -0.01
C PRO A 14 16.88 -27.89 0.10
N TYR A 15 15.59 -28.16 0.34
CA TYR A 15 14.56 -27.12 0.48
C TYR A 15 14.76 -26.35 1.79
N SER A 16 15.06 -27.04 2.90
CA SER A 16 15.37 -26.41 4.18
C SER A 16 16.62 -25.54 4.09
N GLN A 17 17.68 -26.00 3.40
CA GLN A 17 18.89 -25.21 3.19
C GLN A 17 18.61 -23.94 2.38
N VAL A 18 17.82 -24.05 1.31
CA VAL A 18 17.38 -22.90 0.51
C VAL A 18 16.58 -21.94 1.37
N PHE A 19 15.58 -22.42 2.11
CA PHE A 19 14.78 -21.60 3.01
C PHE A 19 15.65 -20.78 3.96
N SER A 20 16.53 -21.42 4.73
CA SER A 20 17.40 -20.73 5.68
C SER A 20 18.32 -19.70 5.02
N THR A 21 18.86 -20.02 3.84
CA THR A 21 19.74 -19.12 3.09
C THR A 21 18.99 -17.90 2.57
N LEU A 22 17.80 -18.11 1.99
CA LEU A 22 16.98 -17.03 1.45
C LEU A 22 16.44 -16.14 2.56
N SER A 23 15.90 -16.70 3.66
CA SER A 23 15.38 -15.91 4.78
C SER A 23 16.44 -14.97 5.36
N TYR A 24 17.69 -15.42 5.47
CA TYR A 24 18.79 -14.56 5.92
C TYR A 24 19.10 -13.44 4.92
N GLN A 25 19.10 -13.73 3.62
CA GLN A 25 19.30 -12.72 2.59
C GLN A 25 18.14 -11.72 2.52
N ASP A 26 16.90 -12.20 2.58
CA ASP A 26 15.68 -11.40 2.53
C ASP A 26 15.54 -10.49 3.75
N LEU A 27 16.06 -10.89 4.92
CA LEU A 27 16.20 -10.01 6.08
C LEU A 27 17.05 -8.78 5.76
N TRP A 28 18.25 -8.97 5.21
CA TRP A 28 19.15 -7.85 4.89
C TRP A 28 18.63 -6.98 3.75
N ILE A 29 17.98 -7.60 2.75
CA ILE A 29 17.28 -6.87 1.69
C ILE A 29 16.17 -6.01 2.30
N THR A 30 15.36 -6.58 3.20
CA THR A 30 14.25 -5.88 3.88
C THR A 30 14.74 -4.73 4.75
N ILE A 31 15.82 -4.92 5.52
CA ILE A 31 16.44 -3.85 6.30
C ILE A 31 16.89 -2.70 5.39
N SER A 32 17.61 -3.04 4.32
CA SER A 32 18.14 -2.05 3.37
C SER A 32 17.01 -1.29 2.65
N ALA A 33 15.99 -2.02 2.20
CA ALA A 33 14.82 -1.46 1.55
C ALA A 33 14.00 -0.59 2.52
N ALA A 34 13.81 -1.01 3.77
CA ALA A 34 13.09 -0.23 4.78
C ALA A 34 13.79 1.10 5.06
N ILE A 35 15.12 1.10 5.21
CA ILE A 35 15.92 2.34 5.36
C ILE A 35 15.70 3.25 4.16
N LEU A 36 15.82 2.72 2.94
CA LEU A 36 15.60 3.50 1.72
C LEU A 36 14.18 4.05 1.63
N GLN A 37 13.16 3.24 1.93
CA GLN A 37 11.75 3.63 1.94
C GLN A 37 11.48 4.76 2.94
N LEU A 38 12.06 4.69 4.14
CA LEU A 38 11.96 5.75 5.14
C LEU A 38 12.65 7.04 4.70
N ILE A 39 13.83 6.95 4.08
CA ILE A 39 14.54 8.12 3.51
C ILE A 39 13.70 8.77 2.40
N LEU A 40 13.17 7.97 1.48
CA LEU A 40 12.31 8.45 0.39
C LEU A 40 11.04 9.11 0.97
N LEU A 41 10.40 8.49 1.95
CA LEU A 41 9.22 9.05 2.60
C LEU A 41 9.55 10.37 3.32
N ALA A 42 10.65 10.44 4.04
CA ALA A 42 11.12 11.66 4.69
C ALA A 42 11.40 12.78 3.68
N ALA A 43 12.03 12.44 2.55
CA ALA A 43 12.26 13.38 1.46
C ALA A 43 10.95 13.91 0.84
N LEU A 44 9.97 13.02 0.63
CA LEU A 44 8.64 13.40 0.12
C LEU A 44 7.89 14.31 1.10
N ILE A 45 7.91 14.00 2.41
CA ILE A 45 7.28 14.83 3.45
C ILE A 45 7.95 16.20 3.55
N ARG A 46 9.29 16.23 3.48
CA ARG A 46 10.05 17.48 3.49
C ARG A 46 9.69 18.35 2.28
N ARG A 47 9.62 17.76 1.08
CA ARG A 47 9.21 18.47 -0.14
C ARG A 47 7.78 19.02 -0.02
N GLU A 48 6.83 18.22 0.45
CA GLU A 48 5.44 18.63 0.69
C GLU A 48 5.33 19.86 1.63
N THR A 49 6.23 19.95 2.61
CA THR A 49 6.28 21.08 3.55
C THR A 49 6.88 22.35 2.91
N TRP A 50 7.83 22.19 1.98
CA TRP A 50 8.55 23.32 1.37
C TRP A 50 7.79 23.94 0.18
N THR A 51 7.08 23.13 -0.63
CA THR A 51 6.44 23.60 -1.86
C THR A 51 5.04 24.18 -1.68
N SER A 52 4.49 24.19 -0.46
CA SER A 52 3.13 24.67 -0.19
C SER A 52 3.04 26.00 0.59
N PRO A 53 3.66 27.13 0.17
CA PRO A 53 3.58 28.38 0.92
C PRO A 53 2.25 29.17 0.75
N LEU A 54 1.42 28.90 -0.26
CA LEU A 54 0.20 29.71 -0.52
C LEU A 54 -1.13 29.12 -0.01
N GLU A 55 -1.30 27.79 0.08
CA GLU A 55 -2.55 27.16 0.56
C GLU A 55 -2.44 26.58 2.00
N SER A 56 -1.27 26.64 2.66
CA SER A 56 -0.99 25.88 3.89
C SER A 56 -1.33 26.56 5.22
N ARG A 57 -1.86 27.79 5.24
CA ARG A 57 -2.21 28.46 6.52
C ARG A 57 -3.29 27.74 7.34
N THR A 58 -4.00 26.76 6.76
CA THR A 58 -5.06 26.00 7.46
C THR A 58 -4.82 24.51 7.65
N LYS A 59 -3.76 23.88 7.12
CA LYS A 59 -3.51 22.42 7.34
C LYS A 59 -2.02 22.08 7.47
N LYS A 60 -1.50 22.09 8.70
CA LYS A 60 -0.21 21.47 9.05
C LYS A 60 -0.27 19.96 8.77
N LYS A 61 0.33 19.48 7.68
CA LYS A 61 0.23 18.09 7.17
C LYS A 61 1.52 17.27 7.29
N ILE A 62 2.42 17.57 8.24
CA ILE A 62 3.62 16.74 8.45
C ILE A 62 3.22 15.31 8.90
N LEU A 63 2.24 15.19 9.80
CA LEU A 63 1.55 13.93 10.13
C LEU A 63 0.23 13.77 9.37
N SER A 64 0.28 13.73 8.04
CA SER A 64 -0.87 13.20 7.30
C SER A 64 -1.08 11.73 7.70
N TYR A 65 -2.34 11.33 7.89
CA TYR A 65 -2.71 9.94 8.18
C TYR A 65 -2.03 8.94 7.22
N THR A 66 -1.92 9.27 5.93
CA THR A 66 -1.23 8.46 4.93
C THR A 66 0.27 8.28 5.21
N ASN A 67 0.94 9.31 5.72
CA ASN A 67 2.36 9.24 6.05
C ASN A 67 2.59 8.32 7.25
N ILE A 68 1.76 8.46 8.29
CA ILE A 68 1.79 7.59 9.47
C ILE A 68 1.56 6.15 9.03
N LEU A 69 0.53 5.91 8.21
CA LEU A 69 0.19 4.58 7.73
C LEU A 69 1.36 3.94 6.98
N LEU A 70 2.02 4.67 6.07
CA LEU A 70 3.20 4.17 5.36
C LEU A 70 4.38 3.87 6.31
N VAL A 71 4.66 4.73 7.29
CA VAL A 71 5.71 4.47 8.30
C VAL A 71 5.40 3.18 9.06
N VAL A 72 4.19 3.03 9.56
CA VAL A 72 3.80 1.85 10.34
C VAL A 72 3.84 0.60 9.47
N MET A 73 3.47 0.66 8.20
CA MET A 73 3.58 -0.49 7.28
C MET A 73 5.05 -0.89 7.02
N VAL A 74 5.94 0.07 6.78
CA VAL A 74 7.38 -0.20 6.61
C VAL A 74 7.96 -0.85 7.86
N LEU A 75 7.64 -0.31 9.04
CA LEU A 75 8.09 -0.87 10.32
C LEU A 75 7.48 -2.25 10.58
N SER A 76 6.20 -2.46 10.27
CA SER A 76 5.54 -3.76 10.45
C SER A 76 6.18 -4.84 9.58
N ASN A 77 6.49 -4.53 8.31
CA ASN A 77 7.19 -5.47 7.43
C ASN A 77 8.62 -5.77 7.90
N LEU A 78 9.33 -4.76 8.44
CA LEU A 78 10.65 -4.96 9.02
C LEU A 78 10.59 -5.88 10.25
N PHE A 79 9.69 -5.59 11.20
CA PHE A 79 9.53 -6.41 12.39
C PHE A 79 9.05 -7.82 12.07
N LEU A 80 8.11 -7.98 11.12
CA LEU A 80 7.69 -9.27 10.59
C LEU A 80 8.90 -10.13 10.20
N THR A 81 9.80 -9.60 9.38
CA THR A 81 10.97 -10.33 8.89
C THR A 81 11.99 -10.62 10.00
N VAL A 82 12.19 -9.67 10.92
CA VAL A 82 13.06 -9.87 12.10
C VAL A 82 12.51 -10.98 13.00
N PHE A 83 11.22 -10.97 13.33
CA PHE A 83 10.61 -11.99 14.18
C PHE A 83 10.53 -13.35 13.48
N ASN A 84 10.41 -13.39 12.15
CA ASN A 84 10.50 -14.64 11.39
C ASN A 84 11.89 -15.28 11.59
N GLN A 85 12.95 -14.49 11.47
CA GLN A 85 14.31 -14.96 11.69
C GLN A 85 14.56 -15.37 13.15
N LEU A 86 14.04 -14.60 14.13
CA LEU A 86 14.18 -14.94 15.54
C LEU A 86 13.43 -16.23 15.89
N TYR A 87 12.21 -16.41 15.37
CA TYR A 87 11.42 -17.62 15.51
C TYR A 87 12.15 -18.84 14.92
N GLY A 88 12.68 -18.73 13.70
CA GLY A 88 13.39 -19.83 13.04
C GLY A 88 14.68 -20.27 13.73
N ASN A 89 15.27 -19.42 14.59
CA ASN A 89 16.50 -19.74 15.34
C ASN A 89 16.26 -20.01 16.83
N ALA A 90 15.01 -19.97 17.30
CA ALA A 90 14.70 -20.18 18.71
C ALA A 90 14.75 -21.67 19.07
N SER A 91 15.58 -22.01 20.07
CA SER A 91 15.63 -23.36 20.64
C SER A 91 14.85 -23.49 21.95
N ASP A 92 14.66 -22.37 22.66
CA ASP A 92 13.93 -22.33 23.93
C ASP A 92 12.42 -22.20 23.67
N PRO A 93 11.57 -23.11 24.18
CA PRO A 93 10.12 -23.06 24.04
C PRO A 93 9.49 -21.69 24.36
N ILE A 94 9.99 -20.99 25.39
CA ILE A 94 9.44 -19.67 25.77
C ILE A 94 9.68 -18.65 24.66
N HIS A 95 10.92 -18.59 24.15
CA HIS A 95 11.27 -17.70 23.05
C HIS A 95 10.49 -18.06 21.77
N THR A 96 10.32 -19.35 21.47
CA THR A 96 9.55 -19.80 20.31
C THR A 96 8.10 -19.31 20.34
N VAL A 97 7.43 -19.42 21.49
CA VAL A 97 6.05 -18.90 21.66
C VAL A 97 6.02 -17.38 21.50
N VAL A 98 6.93 -16.66 22.17
CA VAL A 98 6.97 -15.19 22.14
C VAL A 98 7.24 -14.67 20.72
N TYR A 99 8.24 -15.22 20.03
CA TYR A 99 8.57 -14.78 18.66
C TYR A 99 7.48 -15.16 17.66
N CYS A 100 6.82 -16.31 17.82
CA CYS A 100 5.68 -16.66 16.97
C CYS A 100 4.48 -15.71 17.19
N ALA A 101 4.21 -15.31 18.43
CA ALA A 101 3.15 -14.35 18.72
C ALA A 101 3.44 -12.98 18.10
N PHE A 102 4.68 -12.48 18.22
CA PHE A 102 5.08 -11.24 17.56
C PHE A 102 5.06 -11.35 16.04
N LEU A 103 5.55 -12.46 15.48
CA LEU A 103 5.49 -12.75 14.05
C LEU A 103 4.04 -12.64 13.54
N THR A 104 3.13 -13.38 14.16
CA THR A 104 1.70 -13.39 13.79
C THR A 104 1.06 -12.01 13.95
N PHE A 105 1.41 -11.28 15.03
CA PHE A 105 0.94 -9.92 15.24
C PHE A 105 1.37 -8.98 14.12
N TYR A 106 2.66 -8.99 13.73
CA TYR A 106 3.16 -8.12 12.67
C TYR A 106 2.66 -8.52 11.28
N THR A 107 2.43 -9.82 11.01
CA THR A 107 1.73 -10.28 9.79
C THR A 107 0.33 -9.68 9.73
N GLY A 108 -0.49 -9.92 10.75
CA GLY A 108 -1.88 -9.46 10.77
C GLY A 108 -1.99 -7.93 10.81
N LEU A 109 -1.06 -7.26 11.49
CA LEU A 109 -0.95 -5.80 11.46
C LEU A 109 -0.62 -5.30 10.05
N LEU A 110 0.35 -5.90 9.35
CA LEU A 110 0.72 -5.50 7.99
C LEU A 110 -0.46 -5.67 7.02
N GLU A 111 -1.12 -6.83 7.03
CA GLU A 111 -2.30 -7.13 6.20
C GLU A 111 -3.45 -6.14 6.46
N PHE A 112 -3.75 -5.89 7.75
CA PHE A 112 -4.76 -4.90 8.14
C PHE A 112 -4.42 -3.50 7.65
N LEU A 113 -3.16 -3.06 7.81
CA LEU A 113 -2.72 -1.74 7.37
C LEU A 113 -2.77 -1.62 5.84
N MET A 114 -2.43 -2.67 5.09
CA MET A 114 -2.54 -2.71 3.63
C MET A 114 -4.00 -2.53 3.17
N MET A 115 -4.95 -3.24 3.78
CA MET A 115 -6.37 -3.06 3.43
C MET A 115 -6.89 -1.69 3.87
N LEU A 116 -6.52 -1.21 5.05
CA LEU A 116 -6.90 0.11 5.55
C LEU A 116 -6.36 1.22 4.64
N TYR A 117 -5.11 1.06 4.16
CA TYR A 117 -4.50 1.93 3.18
C TYR A 117 -5.27 1.89 1.85
N GLY A 118 -5.55 0.68 1.35
CA GLY A 118 -6.34 0.45 0.14
C GLY A 118 -7.72 1.11 0.20
N TYR A 119 -8.43 0.98 1.32
CA TYR A 119 -9.73 1.58 1.57
C TYR A 119 -9.64 3.11 1.56
N ARG A 120 -8.73 3.68 2.34
CA ARG A 120 -8.58 5.14 2.46
C ARG A 120 -8.16 5.78 1.15
N ARG A 121 -7.29 5.10 0.41
CA ARG A 121 -6.88 5.49 -0.94
C ARG A 121 -8.05 5.39 -1.92
N GLY A 122 -8.79 4.29 -1.93
CA GLY A 122 -9.88 4.05 -2.87
C GLY A 122 -11.15 4.86 -2.59
N LEU A 123 -11.32 5.34 -1.36
CA LEU A 123 -12.52 6.03 -0.90
C LEU A 123 -13.02 7.14 -1.84
N PRO A 124 -12.17 8.04 -2.39
CA PRO A 124 -12.64 9.09 -3.30
C PRO A 124 -13.24 8.53 -4.60
N VAL A 125 -12.69 7.42 -5.13
CA VAL A 125 -13.20 6.76 -6.34
C VAL A 125 -14.48 5.98 -6.01
N ILE A 126 -14.49 5.28 -4.88
CA ILE A 126 -15.64 4.49 -4.41
C ILE A 126 -16.84 5.42 -4.15
N GLN A 127 -16.65 6.55 -3.46
CA GLN A 127 -17.72 7.51 -3.19
C GLN A 127 -18.30 8.11 -4.47
N LEU A 128 -17.46 8.32 -5.49
CA LEU A 128 -17.88 8.86 -6.78
C LEU A 128 -18.73 7.85 -7.58
N LEU A 129 -18.36 6.57 -7.57
CA LEU A 129 -19.03 5.55 -8.37
C LEU A 129 -20.16 4.82 -7.65
N LEU A 130 -19.99 4.53 -6.36
CA LEU A 130 -20.83 3.65 -5.55
C LEU A 130 -20.97 4.22 -4.12
N PRO A 131 -21.69 5.34 -3.93
CA PRO A 131 -21.76 6.06 -2.64
C PRO A 131 -22.39 5.27 -1.49
N SER A 132 -23.12 4.20 -1.78
CA SER A 132 -23.75 3.33 -0.77
C SER A 132 -22.79 2.30 -0.17
N ILE A 133 -21.67 2.00 -0.81
CA ILE A 133 -20.71 0.95 -0.39
C ILE A 133 -19.80 1.33 0.81
N PRO A 134 -19.30 2.58 0.96
CA PRO A 134 -18.40 2.95 2.04
C PRO A 134 -18.77 2.50 3.46
N PRO A 135 -20.03 2.61 3.95
CA PRO A 135 -20.37 2.13 5.29
C PRO A 135 -20.15 0.62 5.45
N PHE A 136 -20.46 -0.18 4.42
CA PHE A 136 -20.23 -1.63 4.44
C PHE A 136 -18.74 -1.98 4.48
N LEU A 137 -17.89 -1.21 3.78
CA LEU A 137 -16.44 -1.40 3.83
C LEU A 137 -15.86 -1.11 5.21
N ILE A 138 -16.41 -0.14 5.96
CA ILE A 138 -15.99 0.12 7.35
C ILE A 138 -16.33 -1.08 8.24
N VAL A 139 -17.55 -1.61 8.15
CA VAL A 139 -17.96 -2.81 8.90
C VAL A 139 -17.07 -4.00 8.54
N PHE A 140 -16.79 -4.20 7.25
CA PHE A 140 -15.87 -5.22 6.77
C PHE A 140 -14.47 -5.09 7.38
N LEU A 141 -13.89 -3.88 7.40
CA LEU A 141 -12.58 -3.63 8.02
C LEU A 141 -12.56 -3.93 9.52
N ILE A 142 -13.64 -3.62 10.25
CA ILE A 142 -13.76 -3.93 11.68
C ILE A 142 -13.78 -5.45 11.88
N LEU A 143 -14.61 -6.16 11.12
CA LEU A 143 -14.69 -7.63 11.18
C LEU A 143 -13.37 -8.28 10.81
N PHE A 144 -12.67 -7.77 9.81
CA PHE A 144 -11.34 -8.25 9.46
C PHE A 144 -10.32 -8.01 10.58
N GLY A 145 -10.35 -6.85 11.23
CA GLY A 145 -9.51 -6.59 12.41
C GLY A 145 -9.77 -7.58 13.55
N ILE A 146 -11.04 -7.91 13.81
CA ILE A 146 -11.41 -8.94 14.80
C ILE A 146 -10.89 -10.32 14.38
N LEU A 147 -11.00 -10.66 13.09
CA LEU A 147 -10.47 -11.91 12.54
C LEU A 147 -8.96 -12.03 12.75
N GLN A 148 -8.20 -10.96 12.53
CA GLN A 148 -6.75 -10.92 12.74
C GLN A 148 -6.36 -11.10 14.22
N ILE A 149 -7.08 -10.46 15.14
CA ILE A 149 -6.86 -10.64 16.59
C ILE A 149 -7.17 -12.09 17.00
N SER A 150 -8.25 -12.66 16.46
CA SER A 150 -8.60 -14.06 16.71
C SER A 150 -7.50 -15.01 16.22
N LEU A 151 -6.99 -14.78 15.00
CA LEU A 151 -5.88 -15.57 14.43
C LEU A 151 -4.61 -15.51 15.27
N LEU A 152 -4.27 -14.34 15.82
CA LEU A 152 -3.15 -14.19 16.76
C LEU A 152 -3.34 -15.06 18.00
N ILE A 153 -4.53 -15.03 18.61
CA ILE A 153 -4.83 -15.81 19.82
C ILE A 153 -4.72 -17.30 19.52
N PHE A 154 -5.39 -17.79 18.47
CA PHE A 154 -5.41 -19.21 18.13
C PHE A 154 -4.04 -19.73 17.70
N THR A 155 -3.26 -18.95 16.94
CA THR A 155 -1.89 -19.33 16.56
C THR A 155 -0.99 -19.42 17.79
N THR A 156 -1.10 -18.48 18.73
CA THR A 156 -0.33 -18.52 19.98
C THR A 156 -0.71 -19.73 20.83
N LEU A 157 -2.00 -20.03 20.97
CA LEU A 157 -2.48 -21.22 21.69
C LEU A 157 -2.03 -22.52 21.04
N LEU A 158 -2.02 -22.58 19.69
CA LEU A 158 -1.51 -23.73 18.95
C LEU A 158 -0.04 -24.00 19.29
N VAL A 159 0.81 -22.97 19.25
CA VAL A 159 2.24 -23.14 19.57
C VAL A 159 2.45 -23.51 21.03
N ILE A 160 1.70 -22.92 21.97
CA ILE A 160 1.76 -23.30 23.39
C ILE A 160 1.36 -24.78 23.60
N SER A 161 0.38 -25.27 22.84
CA SER A 161 -0.10 -26.66 22.97
C SER A 161 0.99 -27.70 22.63
N ASN A 162 1.94 -27.34 21.79
CA ASN A 162 3.07 -28.21 21.42
C ASN A 162 4.08 -28.39 22.57
N TYR A 163 4.09 -27.49 23.56
CA TYR A 163 5.05 -27.49 24.67
C TYR A 163 4.40 -27.75 26.03
N THR A 164 3.07 -27.77 26.12
CA THR A 164 2.35 -27.92 27.38
C THR A 164 1.33 -29.05 27.33
N THR A 165 1.45 -30.00 28.26
CA THR A 165 0.57 -31.17 28.35
C THR A 165 -0.89 -30.82 28.65
N LEU A 166 -1.14 -29.65 29.23
CA LEU A 166 -2.48 -29.15 29.56
C LEU A 166 -3.35 -28.92 28.31
N LEU A 167 -2.72 -28.54 27.19
CA LEU A 167 -3.41 -28.11 25.97
C LEU A 167 -3.24 -29.08 24.80
N THR A 168 -2.43 -30.13 24.95
CA THR A 168 -2.12 -31.09 23.87
C THR A 168 -3.35 -31.83 23.33
N SER A 169 -4.36 -32.08 24.18
CA SER A 169 -5.63 -32.69 23.72
C SER A 169 -6.46 -31.79 22.80
N SER A 170 -6.15 -30.49 22.76
CA SER A 170 -6.83 -29.48 21.94
C SER A 170 -6.01 -29.06 20.71
N THR A 171 -4.83 -29.65 20.46
CA THR A 171 -3.95 -29.26 19.35
C THR A 171 -4.64 -29.35 17.99
N ASP A 172 -5.40 -30.42 17.74
CA ASP A 172 -6.14 -30.59 16.47
C ASP A 172 -7.21 -29.51 16.28
N LEU A 173 -7.90 -29.13 17.36
CA LEU A 173 -8.89 -28.06 17.36
C LEU A 173 -8.24 -26.71 17.03
N PHE A 174 -7.10 -26.40 17.67
CA PHE A 174 -6.37 -25.16 17.39
C PHE A 174 -5.82 -25.13 15.97
N ASN A 175 -5.27 -26.24 15.47
CA ASN A 175 -4.77 -26.33 14.11
C ASN A 175 -5.88 -26.11 13.07
N SER A 176 -7.04 -26.75 13.27
CA SER A 176 -8.21 -26.56 12.40
C SER A 176 -8.71 -25.10 12.43
N ALA A 177 -8.78 -24.49 13.61
CA ALA A 177 -9.18 -23.09 13.76
C ALA A 177 -8.22 -22.12 13.07
N VAL A 178 -6.91 -22.30 13.24
CA VAL A 178 -5.87 -21.48 12.58
C VAL A 178 -5.98 -21.61 11.07
N ASN A 179 -6.10 -22.82 10.53
CA ASN A 179 -6.22 -23.03 9.09
C ASN A 179 -7.49 -22.38 8.52
N ALA A 180 -8.64 -22.52 9.20
CA ALA A 180 -9.89 -21.88 8.78
C ALA A 180 -9.78 -20.35 8.80
N GLN A 181 -9.12 -19.79 9.82
CA GLN A 181 -8.91 -18.34 9.94
C GLN A 181 -7.94 -17.81 8.87
N LEU A 182 -6.84 -18.51 8.58
CA LEU A 182 -5.92 -18.17 7.49
C LEU A 182 -6.64 -18.16 6.13
N MET A 183 -7.48 -19.16 5.86
CA MET A 183 -8.32 -19.18 4.65
C MET A 183 -9.28 -18.00 4.60
N ALA A 184 -9.93 -17.68 5.73
CA ALA A 184 -10.85 -16.55 5.81
C ALA A 184 -10.14 -15.20 5.60
N VAL A 185 -8.93 -15.02 6.13
CA VAL A 185 -8.09 -13.82 5.91
C VAL A 185 -7.76 -13.67 4.43
N ASN A 186 -7.21 -14.72 3.81
CA ASN A 186 -6.84 -14.71 2.39
C ASN A 186 -8.05 -14.43 1.49
N ALA A 187 -9.17 -15.12 1.72
CA ALA A 187 -10.40 -14.91 0.95
C ALA A 187 -10.94 -13.48 1.12
N SER A 188 -10.87 -12.92 2.33
CA SER A 188 -11.32 -11.56 2.62
C SER A 188 -10.46 -10.52 1.87
N MET A 189 -9.13 -10.69 1.88
CA MET A 189 -8.23 -9.78 1.17
C MET A 189 -8.45 -9.86 -0.34
N LEU A 190 -8.56 -11.06 -0.93
CA LEU A 190 -8.89 -11.27 -2.34
C LEU A 190 -10.20 -10.59 -2.73
N ILE A 191 -11.27 -10.79 -1.96
CA ILE A 191 -12.58 -10.16 -2.24
C ILE A 191 -12.46 -8.64 -2.20
N PHE A 192 -11.72 -8.10 -1.23
CA PHE A 192 -11.49 -6.67 -1.12
C PHE A 192 -10.70 -6.12 -2.31
N ASP A 193 -9.60 -6.77 -2.71
CA ASP A 193 -8.77 -6.34 -3.83
C ASP A 193 -9.52 -6.43 -5.16
N VAL A 194 -10.27 -7.50 -5.41
CA VAL A 194 -11.14 -7.63 -6.60
C VAL A 194 -12.18 -6.51 -6.66
N LEU A 195 -12.83 -6.19 -5.53
CA LEU A 195 -13.79 -5.08 -5.45
C LEU A 195 -13.12 -3.75 -5.80
N VAL A 196 -11.97 -3.47 -5.21
CA VAL A 196 -11.21 -2.22 -5.41
C VAL A 196 -10.71 -2.10 -6.87
N ILE A 197 -10.18 -3.19 -7.44
CA ILE A 197 -9.80 -3.25 -8.87
C ILE A 197 -11.01 -2.98 -9.74
N GLY A 198 -12.15 -3.62 -9.46
CA GLY A 198 -13.39 -3.43 -10.22
C GLY A 198 -13.82 -1.96 -10.24
N VAL A 199 -13.79 -1.29 -9.08
CA VAL A 199 -14.10 0.15 -8.97
C VAL A 199 -13.11 1.01 -9.77
N TYR A 200 -11.80 0.75 -9.67
CA TYR A 200 -10.80 1.50 -10.44
C TYR A 200 -10.93 1.27 -11.96
N ALA A 201 -11.18 0.03 -12.40
CA ALA A 201 -11.37 -0.30 -13.80
C ALA A 201 -12.63 0.39 -14.37
N MET A 202 -13.75 0.34 -13.64
CA MET A 202 -14.97 1.05 -14.02
C MET A 202 -14.74 2.57 -14.13
N TYR A 203 -13.97 3.14 -13.20
CA TYR A 203 -13.63 4.56 -13.23
C TYR A 203 -12.82 4.92 -14.48
N LEU A 204 -11.77 4.15 -14.78
CA LEU A 204 -10.91 4.37 -15.94
C LEU A 204 -11.65 4.21 -17.27
N GLN A 205 -12.56 3.24 -17.35
CA GLN A 205 -13.42 3.05 -18.54
C GLN A 205 -14.31 4.28 -18.78
N ARG A 206 -14.97 4.80 -17.73
CA ARG A 206 -15.88 5.95 -17.84
C ARG A 206 -15.18 7.25 -18.25
N ILE A 207 -13.91 7.42 -17.89
CA ILE A 207 -13.17 8.66 -18.18
C ILE A 207 -12.34 8.61 -19.48
N SER A 208 -12.22 7.44 -20.12
CA SER A 208 -11.33 7.22 -21.29
C SER A 208 -11.63 8.05 -22.55
N GLY A 209 -12.66 8.90 -22.54
CA GLY A 209 -12.99 9.84 -23.62
C GLY A 209 -13.33 11.26 -23.18
N SER A 210 -13.14 11.62 -21.90
CA SER A 210 -13.46 12.95 -21.39
C SER A 210 -12.21 13.83 -21.26
N SER A 211 -12.25 15.04 -21.82
CA SER A 211 -11.18 16.05 -21.67
C SER A 211 -11.17 16.74 -20.29
N ASN A 212 -12.01 16.28 -19.35
CA ASN A 212 -12.08 16.89 -18.03
C ASN A 212 -10.87 16.49 -17.18
N ASN A 213 -10.21 17.51 -16.62
CA ASN A 213 -9.05 17.43 -15.72
C ASN A 213 -9.36 16.65 -14.42
N VAL A 214 -9.39 15.31 -14.49
CA VAL A 214 -9.47 14.44 -13.31
C VAL A 214 -8.22 13.54 -13.22
N GLU A 215 -7.06 14.11 -13.56
CA GLU A 215 -5.79 13.39 -13.66
C GLU A 215 -5.37 12.73 -12.34
N LYS A 216 -5.68 13.36 -11.21
CA LYS A 216 -5.41 12.83 -9.87
C LYS A 216 -6.08 11.47 -9.59
N LEU A 217 -7.35 11.32 -9.94
CA LEU A 217 -8.09 10.06 -9.74
C LEU A 217 -7.67 8.99 -10.76
N VAL A 218 -7.21 9.40 -11.95
CA VAL A 218 -6.60 8.50 -12.94
C VAL A 218 -5.28 7.93 -12.43
N ILE A 219 -4.39 8.78 -11.91
CA ILE A 219 -3.14 8.37 -11.27
C ILE A 219 -3.44 7.38 -10.13
N LEU A 220 -4.36 7.75 -9.24
CA LEU A 220 -4.79 6.91 -8.11
C LEU A 220 -5.28 5.54 -8.55
N SER A 221 -6.09 5.48 -9.62
CA SER A 221 -6.65 4.23 -10.13
C SER A 221 -5.59 3.34 -10.78
N ARG A 222 -4.65 3.91 -11.55
CA ARG A 222 -3.56 3.16 -12.20
C ARG A 222 -2.61 2.54 -11.20
N TYR A 223 -2.10 3.34 -10.26
CA TYR A 223 -1.28 2.82 -9.16
C TYR A 223 -2.08 1.90 -8.25
N GLY A 224 -3.38 2.16 -8.09
CA GLY A 224 -4.32 1.32 -7.37
C GLY A 224 -4.36 -0.12 -7.89
N ILE A 225 -4.61 -0.28 -9.19
CA ILE A 225 -4.63 -1.58 -9.87
C ILE A 225 -3.27 -2.27 -9.76
N ALA A 226 -2.17 -1.55 -10.06
CA ALA A 226 -0.83 -2.14 -9.97
C ALA A 226 -0.51 -2.63 -8.55
N SER A 227 -0.95 -1.90 -7.53
CA SER A 227 -0.77 -2.30 -6.13
C SER A 227 -1.53 -3.58 -5.79
N CYS A 228 -2.80 -3.68 -6.23
CA CYS A 228 -3.60 -4.88 -5.97
C CYS A 228 -3.02 -6.09 -6.70
N VAL A 229 -2.50 -5.95 -7.93
CA VAL A 229 -1.81 -7.05 -8.63
C VAL A 229 -0.60 -7.55 -7.84
N VAL A 230 0.19 -6.67 -7.23
CA VAL A 230 1.32 -7.08 -6.38
C VAL A 230 0.83 -7.79 -5.11
N LEU A 231 -0.26 -7.34 -4.50
CA LEU A 231 -0.86 -8.01 -3.33
C LEU A 231 -1.41 -9.40 -3.69
N GLU A 232 -2.00 -9.56 -4.87
CA GLU A 232 -2.47 -10.87 -5.36
C GLU A 232 -1.30 -11.84 -5.57
N ILE A 233 -0.20 -11.38 -6.17
CA ILE A 233 1.02 -12.20 -6.31
C ILE A 233 1.55 -12.60 -4.93
N TRP A 234 1.54 -11.68 -3.98
CA TRP A 234 1.96 -11.94 -2.61
C TRP A 234 1.07 -12.99 -1.93
N GLN A 235 -0.26 -12.78 -1.91
CA GLN A 235 -1.22 -13.72 -1.31
C GLN A 235 -1.16 -15.10 -1.95
N LEU A 236 -1.08 -15.18 -3.28
CA LEU A 236 -0.91 -16.44 -3.99
C LEU A 236 0.38 -17.14 -3.55
N SER A 237 1.45 -16.38 -3.32
CA SER A 237 2.73 -16.92 -2.84
C SER A 237 2.62 -17.49 -1.42
N ILE A 238 1.87 -16.83 -0.53
CA ILE A 238 1.56 -17.34 0.83
C ILE A 238 0.80 -18.67 0.75
N VAL A 239 -0.25 -18.72 -0.06
CA VAL A 239 -1.08 -19.92 -0.20
C VAL A 239 -0.29 -21.08 -0.76
N LEU A 240 0.45 -20.86 -1.85
CA LEU A 240 1.29 -21.90 -2.47
C LEU A 240 2.40 -22.36 -1.53
N TYR A 241 3.01 -21.45 -0.77
CA TYR A 241 4.04 -21.78 0.21
C TYR A 241 3.45 -22.73 1.26
N ASN A 242 2.32 -22.35 1.87
CA ASN A 242 1.66 -23.17 2.89
C ASN A 242 1.22 -24.55 2.36
N ILE A 243 0.73 -24.64 1.12
CA ILE A 243 0.36 -25.93 0.52
C ILE A 243 1.61 -26.80 0.34
N TRP A 244 2.67 -26.24 -0.27
CA TRP A 244 3.86 -27.01 -0.60
C TRP A 244 4.67 -27.41 0.63
N THR A 245 4.82 -26.57 1.65
CA THR A 245 5.60 -26.89 2.85
C THR A 245 4.91 -27.88 3.79
N ASN A 246 3.59 -28.01 3.71
CA ASN A 246 2.83 -28.98 4.51
C ASN A 246 2.62 -30.33 3.79
N ALA A 247 3.09 -30.46 2.53
CA ALA A 247 3.03 -31.72 1.80
C ALA A 247 4.03 -32.74 2.36
N ALA A 248 3.68 -34.04 2.29
CA ALA A 248 4.58 -35.10 2.76
C ALA A 248 5.89 -35.17 1.96
N LEU A 249 5.82 -34.85 0.66
CA LEU A 249 6.96 -34.76 -0.25
C LEU A 249 6.88 -33.43 -1.02
N PRO A 250 8.02 -32.84 -1.42
CA PRO A 250 8.01 -31.60 -2.21
C PRO A 250 7.29 -31.80 -3.56
N GLU A 251 6.20 -31.07 -3.77
CA GLU A 251 5.38 -31.15 -5.00
C GLU A 251 5.91 -30.28 -6.14
N CYS A 252 6.81 -29.34 -5.83
CA CYS A 252 7.39 -28.41 -6.80
C CYS A 252 8.89 -28.60 -6.92
N SER A 253 9.49 -28.08 -8.00
CA SER A 253 10.95 -28.08 -8.16
C SER A 253 11.61 -27.11 -7.18
N LEU A 254 12.87 -27.38 -6.80
CA LEU A 254 13.67 -26.48 -5.95
C LEU A 254 13.74 -25.05 -6.51
N THR A 255 13.82 -24.90 -7.83
CA THR A 255 13.83 -23.59 -8.51
C THR A 255 12.50 -22.86 -8.33
N THR A 256 11.38 -23.57 -8.53
CA THR A 256 10.03 -23.01 -8.32
C THR A 256 9.85 -22.58 -6.87
N TYR A 257 10.29 -23.41 -5.92
CA TYR A 257 10.25 -23.10 -4.49
C TYR A 257 11.08 -21.85 -4.15
N THR A 258 12.29 -21.75 -4.69
CA THR A 258 13.19 -20.59 -4.52
C THR A 258 12.53 -19.29 -5.01
N ILE A 259 11.95 -19.33 -6.22
CA ILE A 259 11.27 -18.16 -6.80
C ILE A 259 10.06 -17.77 -5.96
N LEU A 260 9.27 -18.76 -5.52
CA LEU A 260 8.09 -18.53 -4.69
C LEU A 260 8.46 -17.85 -3.37
N LEU A 261 9.49 -18.34 -2.68
CA LEU A 261 9.96 -17.74 -1.42
C LEU A 261 10.33 -16.27 -1.58
N ARG A 262 10.99 -15.90 -2.69
CA ARG A 262 11.29 -14.49 -2.97
C ARG A 262 10.04 -13.65 -3.16
N PHE A 263 9.02 -14.16 -3.84
CA PHE A 263 7.75 -13.45 -3.96
C PHE A 263 7.03 -13.36 -2.60
N TYR A 264 7.07 -14.42 -1.79
CA TYR A 264 6.50 -14.44 -0.46
C TYR A 264 7.11 -13.37 0.45
N ASP A 265 8.44 -13.26 0.50
CA ASP A 265 9.14 -12.34 1.41
C ASP A 265 9.29 -10.90 0.86
N LEU A 266 9.50 -10.73 -0.45
CA LEU A 266 9.86 -9.42 -1.03
C LEU A 266 8.69 -8.64 -1.63
N SER A 267 7.55 -9.27 -1.92
CA SER A 267 6.39 -8.56 -2.51
C SER A 267 5.86 -7.40 -1.66
N PRO A 268 5.82 -7.47 -0.32
CA PRO A 268 5.48 -6.31 0.51
C PRO A 268 6.37 -5.09 0.25
N LEU A 269 7.66 -5.28 -0.04
CA LEU A 269 8.58 -4.19 -0.36
C LEU A 269 8.20 -3.53 -1.69
N VAL A 270 7.89 -4.34 -2.71
CA VAL A 270 7.44 -3.85 -4.02
C VAL A 270 6.16 -3.04 -3.88
N TYR A 271 5.20 -3.54 -3.09
CA TYR A 271 3.97 -2.82 -2.77
C TYR A 271 4.26 -1.46 -2.12
N LEU A 272 5.17 -1.40 -1.14
CA LEU A 272 5.53 -0.17 -0.46
C LEU A 272 6.23 0.84 -1.39
N PHE A 273 7.11 0.39 -2.28
CA PHE A 273 7.70 1.24 -3.31
C PHE A 273 6.65 1.80 -4.27
N LEU A 274 5.65 0.99 -4.66
CA LEU A 274 4.52 1.46 -5.47
C LEU A 274 3.72 2.54 -4.74
N GLN A 275 3.48 2.42 -3.44
CA GLN A 275 2.78 3.46 -2.68
C GLN A 275 3.59 4.76 -2.57
N LEU A 276 4.91 4.67 -2.42
CA LEU A 276 5.81 5.83 -2.42
C LEU A 276 5.83 6.51 -3.80
N ALA A 277 5.93 5.74 -4.88
CA ALA A 277 5.87 6.24 -6.25
C ALA A 277 4.53 6.92 -6.55
N MET A 278 3.42 6.33 -6.09
CA MET A 278 2.10 6.95 -6.18
C MET A 278 2.06 8.28 -5.43
N LYS A 279 2.52 8.34 -4.17
CA LYS A 279 2.58 9.60 -3.39
C LYS A 279 3.39 10.67 -4.13
N TRP A 280 4.54 10.29 -4.70
CA TRP A 280 5.35 11.20 -5.49
C TRP A 280 4.63 11.71 -6.74
N SER A 281 3.95 10.84 -7.48
CA SER A 281 3.19 11.21 -8.68
C SER A 281 2.02 12.16 -8.38
N LEU A 282 1.29 11.92 -7.30
CA LEU A 282 0.20 12.79 -6.84
C LEU A 282 0.73 14.18 -6.43
N MET A 283 1.89 14.23 -5.78
CA MET A 283 2.51 15.50 -5.40
C MET A 283 2.96 16.30 -6.63
N ARG A 284 3.54 15.64 -7.64
CA ARG A 284 3.94 16.28 -8.90
C ARG A 284 2.73 16.84 -9.67
N ASP A 285 1.59 16.13 -9.64
CA ASP A 285 0.35 16.60 -10.24
C ASP A 285 -0.21 17.83 -9.52
N ASP A 286 -0.18 17.83 -8.18
CA ASP A 286 -0.58 18.97 -7.34
C ASP A 286 0.31 20.20 -7.62
N GLU A 287 1.63 20.03 -7.75
CA GLU A 287 2.58 21.10 -8.11
C GLU A 287 2.30 21.69 -9.50
N ARG A 288 2.05 20.83 -10.51
CA ARG A 288 1.73 21.28 -11.87
C ARG A 288 0.41 22.06 -11.90
N THR A 289 -0.61 21.57 -11.20
CA THR A 289 -1.91 22.24 -11.09
C THR A 289 -1.78 23.60 -10.40
N ALA A 290 -0.96 23.71 -9.35
CA ALA A 290 -0.68 24.97 -8.69
C ALA A 290 0.01 25.96 -9.64
N GLN A 291 1.00 25.51 -10.42
CA GLN A 291 1.70 26.35 -11.40
C GLN A 291 0.75 26.84 -12.51
N GLU A 292 -0.16 25.98 -12.99
CA GLU A 292 -1.18 26.38 -13.96
C GLU A 292 -2.13 27.43 -13.40
N LYS A 293 -2.58 27.29 -12.14
CA LYS A 293 -3.42 28.31 -11.49
C LYS A 293 -2.70 29.66 -11.40
N ILE A 294 -1.43 29.66 -11.00
CA ILE A 294 -0.60 30.87 -10.94
C ILE A 294 -0.49 31.49 -12.33
N ASN A 295 -0.18 30.70 -13.37
CA ASN A 295 -0.07 31.17 -14.74
C ASN A 295 -1.39 31.77 -15.26
N ARG A 296 -2.55 31.20 -14.89
CA ARG A 296 -3.87 31.75 -15.25
C ARG A 296 -4.12 33.10 -14.57
N VAL A 297 -3.78 33.24 -13.29
CA VAL A 297 -3.91 34.51 -12.56
C VAL A 297 -2.97 35.57 -13.14
N VAL A 298 -1.71 35.21 -13.44
CA VAL A 298 -0.74 36.12 -14.07
C VAL A 298 -1.23 36.56 -15.46
N LYS A 299 -1.73 35.64 -16.28
CA LYS A 299 -2.28 35.95 -17.61
C LYS A 299 -3.52 36.84 -17.51
N ALA A 300 -4.44 36.56 -16.59
CA ALA A 300 -5.63 37.39 -16.35
C ALA A 300 -5.26 38.80 -15.87
N LYS A 301 -4.27 38.92 -14.96
CA LYS A 301 -3.75 40.21 -14.52
C LYS A 301 -3.12 40.98 -15.67
N ALA A 302 -2.32 40.32 -16.51
CA ALA A 302 -1.71 40.94 -17.69
C ALA A 302 -2.78 41.47 -18.68
N MET A 303 -3.83 40.69 -18.95
CA MET A 303 -4.95 41.10 -19.81
C MET A 303 -5.68 42.32 -19.23
N ALA A 304 -6.03 42.31 -17.94
CA ALA A 304 -6.70 43.42 -17.28
C ALA A 304 -5.86 44.73 -17.30
N THR A 305 -4.53 44.61 -17.18
CA THR A 305 -3.63 45.78 -17.22
C THR A 305 -3.47 46.34 -18.65
N SER A 306 -3.56 45.46 -19.66
CA SER A 306 -3.51 45.87 -21.08
C SER A 306 -4.79 46.57 -21.56
N GLU A 307 -5.96 46.23 -21.00
CA GLU A 307 -7.23 46.90 -21.32
C GLU A 307 -7.33 48.29 -20.65
N SER A 308 -6.82 48.44 -19.43
CA SER A 308 -6.74 49.72 -18.72
C SER A 308 -5.89 50.76 -19.46
N SER A 309 -4.76 50.34 -20.06
CA SER A 309 -3.86 51.23 -20.81
C SER A 309 -4.38 51.57 -22.23
N GLY A 310 -5.29 50.76 -22.78
CA GLY A 310 -5.99 51.07 -24.04
C GLY A 310 -7.13 52.07 -23.89
N SER A 311 -7.76 52.15 -22.71
CA SER A 311 -8.88 53.08 -22.45
C SER A 311 -8.42 54.53 -22.25
N GLU A 312 -7.27 54.77 -21.62
CA GLU A 312 -6.75 56.14 -21.44
C GLU A 312 -6.31 56.80 -22.75
N ARG A 313 -5.87 56.01 -23.74
CA ARG A 313 -5.40 56.56 -25.02
C ARG A 313 -6.52 57.06 -25.94
N LYS A 314 -7.76 56.64 -25.72
CA LYS A 314 -8.93 57.16 -26.47
C LYS A 314 -9.49 58.48 -25.92
N SER A 315 -9.22 58.82 -24.67
CA SER A 315 -9.71 60.08 -24.07
C SER A 315 -8.85 61.30 -24.42
N TYR A 316 -7.59 61.10 -24.83
CA TYR A 316 -6.72 62.21 -25.27
C TYR A 316 -6.79 62.50 -26.78
N LEU A 317 -7.39 61.63 -27.58
CA LEU A 317 -7.52 61.81 -29.04
C LEU A 317 -8.85 62.44 -29.47
N THR A 318 -9.78 62.69 -28.55
CA THR A 318 -11.06 63.36 -28.82
C THR A 318 -11.14 64.80 -28.29
N ALA A 319 -10.06 65.34 -27.72
CA ALA A 319 -10.05 66.66 -27.07
C ALA A 319 -9.24 67.75 -27.80
N SER A 320 -8.77 67.55 -29.04
CA SER A 320 -7.98 68.56 -29.77
C SER A 320 -8.74 69.41 -30.80
N ASP A 321 -10.00 69.09 -31.14
CA ASP A 321 -10.65 69.64 -32.34
C ASP A 321 -11.82 70.60 -32.06
N CYS A 322 -11.66 71.50 -31.08
CA CYS A 322 -12.57 72.65 -30.91
C CYS A 322 -11.79 73.94 -30.71
N ARG A 323 -11.26 74.52 -31.80
CA ARG A 323 -10.96 75.96 -31.89
C ARG A 323 -12.12 76.65 -32.61
N PRO A 324 -12.89 77.54 -31.95
CA PRO A 324 -13.78 78.45 -32.65
C PRO A 324 -12.92 79.55 -33.28
N SER A 325 -12.89 79.61 -34.61
CA SER A 325 -12.43 80.78 -35.35
C SER A 325 -13.39 81.93 -35.11
N GLY A 326 -12.86 83.04 -34.61
CA GLY A 326 -13.60 84.28 -34.50
C GLY A 326 -13.87 84.95 -35.85
N THR A 327 -15.01 85.64 -35.86
CA THR A 327 -15.23 87.01 -36.35
C THR A 327 -15.51 87.27 -37.84
N ILE A 328 -16.42 88.25 -38.00
CA ILE A 328 -16.78 89.13 -39.14
C ILE A 328 -17.94 88.53 -39.98
N ARG A 329 -19.15 89.10 -39.99
CA ARG A 329 -19.54 90.52 -40.04
C ARG A 329 -20.88 90.78 -39.36
#